data_AF-A0A9P8VA47-F1
#
_entry.id   AF-A0A9P8VA47-F1
#
_cell.length_a   1.000
_cell.length_b   1.000
_cell.length_c   1.000
_cell.angle_alpha   90.00
_cell.angle_beta   90.00
_cell.angle_gamma   90.00
#
_symmetry.space_group_name_H-M   'P 1'
#
loop_
_entity.id
_entity.type
_entity.pdbx_description
1 polymer ?
#
loop_
_entity_poly.entity_id
_entity_poly.type
_entity_poly.pdbx_seq_one_letter_code
_entity_poly.pdbx_strand_id
1 'polypeptide(L)'
;MLDPRHQALACQTAVASDYYGLGVRLGIYFVWLQAFIANTLLSSAIPAAADTNTVFLLTLLIAMLNDAVAGTLSQVDGLVLMQLCGGTLFGTLSIWGYRTRLYKDHGPAAVRLFGGYGTHIRVVICFAVSAFGLWFWGWGVSGKLDPMTALEGIEPPNPEECGVTYVFFFAKLRADGGIRYYYLIICASCAAWFGAMVFASGLAAWFTVSGLLGSIGKSWAGSARASAWSRPRFVTGFKTTELVFLYKVFRIFNIAWLIFSALMVEFTLNFNHINGVLGGPHNDLSNPGQLLPFLVGLFGFVGTLYAVIKDRYFPKPEEGVLSPTALDFDFSNRPISSQGRSNTRDRRLDQQQEKRSVVVRYLVAWMPWLGLLQRFDEELVEQGISREGTGLDGKPLSPRSTQLAFIPQPYSPVVADTTAALNK
;
A
#
# COMPACT_ATOMS: atom_id res chain seq x y z
N MET A 1 -11.73 -55.85 -2.38
CA MET A 1 -11.94 -54.88 -1.28
C MET A 1 -10.60 -54.26 -0.94
N LEU A 2 -10.52 -52.94 -0.82
CA LEU A 2 -9.37 -52.27 -0.17
C LEU A 2 -9.59 -52.36 1.35
N ASP A 3 -8.52 -52.33 2.15
CA ASP A 3 -8.64 -52.39 3.61
C ASP A 3 -9.31 -51.08 4.12
N PRO A 4 -10.43 -51.14 4.86
CA PRO A 4 -11.08 -49.94 5.39
C PRO A 4 -10.19 -49.14 6.36
N ARG A 5 -9.11 -49.72 6.88
CA ARG A 5 -8.08 -49.01 7.66
C ARG A 5 -7.19 -48.06 6.83
N HIS A 6 -7.47 -47.93 5.54
CA HIS A 6 -6.95 -46.85 4.67
C HIS A 6 -8.08 -45.94 4.14
N GLN A 7 -9.15 -45.76 4.90
CA GLN A 7 -9.86 -44.47 4.89
C GLN A 7 -8.83 -43.38 5.24
N ALA A 8 -8.47 -42.56 4.26
CA ALA A 8 -7.50 -41.49 4.47
C ALA A 8 -8.04 -40.51 5.51
N LEU A 9 -7.23 -40.20 6.53
CA LEU A 9 -7.54 -39.19 7.54
C LEU A 9 -8.03 -37.91 6.84
N ALA A 10 -9.21 -37.43 7.24
CA ALA A 10 -9.93 -36.35 6.60
C ALA A 10 -10.61 -35.48 7.67
N CYS A 11 -9.90 -34.46 8.13
CA CYS A 11 -10.41 -33.51 9.12
C CYS A 11 -11.32 -32.49 8.44
N GLN A 12 -12.36 -32.03 9.14
CA GLN A 12 -13.33 -31.05 8.65
C GLN A 12 -13.55 -29.92 9.66
N THR A 13 -13.97 -28.75 9.19
CA THR A 13 -14.56 -27.69 10.03
C THR A 13 -15.87 -27.27 9.38
N ALA A 14 -16.87 -26.87 10.18
CA ALA A 14 -18.22 -26.56 9.69
C ALA A 14 -18.29 -25.36 8.71
N VAL A 15 -17.24 -24.53 8.68
CA VAL A 15 -17.16 -23.28 7.90
C VAL A 15 -16.03 -23.26 6.86
N ALA A 16 -15.25 -24.33 6.73
CA ALA A 16 -14.06 -24.39 5.89
C ALA A 16 -14.31 -24.01 4.41
N SER A 17 -15.45 -24.47 3.84
CA SER A 17 -15.83 -24.21 2.44
C SER A 17 -16.02 -22.73 2.13
N ASP A 18 -16.50 -21.97 3.10
CA ASP A 18 -16.97 -20.60 2.89
C ASP A 18 -15.86 -19.59 3.21
N TYR A 19 -14.90 -19.99 4.04
CA TYR A 19 -13.71 -19.23 4.40
C TYR A 19 -12.55 -19.42 3.42
N TYR A 20 -12.28 -20.67 3.02
CA TYR A 20 -11.12 -21.03 2.20
C TYR A 20 -11.40 -22.27 1.32
N GLY A 21 -12.65 -22.45 0.91
CA GLY A 21 -13.00 -23.35 -0.20
C GLY A 21 -12.21 -23.01 -1.47
N LEU A 22 -12.22 -23.94 -2.42
CA LEU A 22 -11.42 -23.87 -3.63
C LEU A 22 -11.69 -22.57 -4.42
N GLY A 23 -12.95 -22.16 -4.53
CA GLY A 23 -13.31 -20.91 -5.21
C GLY A 23 -12.81 -19.65 -4.50
N VAL A 24 -12.82 -19.65 -3.16
CA VAL A 24 -12.33 -18.54 -2.34
C VAL A 24 -10.82 -18.38 -2.49
N ARG A 25 -10.07 -19.48 -2.34
CA ARG A 25 -8.60 -19.48 -2.47
C ARG A 25 -8.16 -19.11 -3.88
N LEU A 26 -8.73 -19.73 -4.91
CA LEU A 26 -8.39 -19.38 -6.30
C LEU A 26 -8.76 -17.94 -6.63
N GLY A 27 -9.91 -17.45 -6.15
CA GLY A 27 -10.30 -16.04 -6.27
C GLY A 27 -9.25 -15.09 -5.69
N ILE A 28 -8.83 -15.34 -4.44
CA ILE A 28 -7.77 -14.56 -3.77
C ILE A 28 -6.44 -14.65 -4.53
N TYR A 29 -6.04 -15.83 -5.03
CA TYR A 29 -4.81 -15.99 -5.80
C TYR A 29 -4.85 -15.24 -7.14
N PHE A 30 -5.99 -15.22 -7.84
CA PHE A 30 -6.15 -14.39 -9.04
C PHE A 30 -6.13 -12.89 -8.71
N VAL A 31 -6.75 -12.46 -7.61
CA VAL A 31 -6.69 -11.06 -7.11
C VAL A 31 -5.26 -10.66 -6.72
N TRP A 32 -4.45 -11.59 -6.23
CA TRP A 32 -3.02 -11.38 -5.98
C TRP A 32 -2.22 -11.22 -7.27
N LEU A 33 -2.39 -12.13 -8.23
CA LEU A 33 -1.74 -12.05 -9.53
C LEU A 33 -2.16 -10.79 -10.31
N GLN A 34 -3.43 -10.39 -10.21
CA GLN A 34 -3.96 -9.14 -10.77
C GLN A 34 -3.20 -7.93 -10.22
N ALA A 35 -3.08 -7.81 -8.90
CA ALA A 35 -2.36 -6.71 -8.26
C ALA A 35 -0.86 -6.73 -8.57
N PHE A 36 -0.25 -7.91 -8.68
CA PHE A 36 1.15 -8.04 -9.12
C PHE A 36 1.35 -7.56 -10.57
N ILE A 37 0.47 -7.96 -11.49
CA ILE A 37 0.50 -7.52 -12.89
C ILE A 37 0.28 -6.01 -13.01
N ALA A 38 -0.72 -5.45 -12.32
CA ALA A 38 -0.98 -4.02 -12.30
C ALA A 38 0.23 -3.23 -11.76
N ASN A 39 0.75 -3.59 -10.58
CA ASN A 39 1.92 -2.94 -9.97
C ASN A 39 3.20 -3.10 -10.80
N THR A 40 3.31 -4.12 -11.64
CA THR A 40 4.50 -4.39 -12.48
C THR A 40 4.42 -3.71 -13.85
N LEU A 41 3.26 -3.82 -14.53
CA LEU A 41 3.10 -3.53 -15.95
C LEU A 41 2.19 -2.32 -16.23
N LEU A 42 1.07 -2.15 -15.54
CA LEU A 42 0.00 -1.21 -15.92
C LEU A 42 -0.46 -0.35 -14.73
N SER A 43 0.06 0.87 -14.65
CA SER A 43 -0.17 1.81 -13.55
C SER A 43 -1.63 2.25 -13.40
N SER A 44 -2.39 2.31 -14.49
CA SER A 44 -3.83 2.64 -14.48
C SER A 44 -4.73 1.57 -13.85
N ALA A 45 -4.30 0.30 -13.82
CA ALA A 45 -5.05 -0.79 -13.19
C ALA A 45 -4.80 -0.93 -11.68
N ILE A 46 -3.77 -0.25 -11.15
CA ILE A 46 -3.37 -0.36 -9.73
C ILE A 46 -4.49 0.03 -8.75
N PRO A 47 -5.28 1.11 -8.95
CA PRO A 47 -6.34 1.47 -8.01
C PRO A 47 -7.39 0.35 -7.87
N ALA A 48 -7.97 -0.09 -8.98
CA ALA A 48 -8.99 -1.14 -8.99
C ALA A 48 -8.48 -2.44 -8.35
N ALA A 49 -7.30 -2.93 -8.75
CA ALA A 49 -6.74 -4.16 -8.17
C ALA A 49 -6.44 -4.01 -6.66
N ALA A 50 -5.96 -2.85 -6.21
CA ALA A 50 -5.73 -2.58 -4.79
C ALA A 50 -7.05 -2.49 -4.00
N ASP A 51 -8.09 -1.88 -4.56
CA ASP A 51 -9.40 -1.75 -3.93
C ASP A 51 -10.10 -3.12 -3.82
N THR A 52 -10.05 -3.98 -4.85
CA THR A 52 -10.48 -5.39 -4.76
C THR A 52 -9.74 -6.16 -3.65
N ASN A 53 -8.40 -6.06 -3.60
CA ASN A 53 -7.60 -6.66 -2.51
C ASN A 53 -8.03 -6.15 -1.11
N THR A 54 -8.45 -4.88 -1.02
CA THR A 54 -8.87 -4.26 0.24
C THR A 54 -10.23 -4.79 0.69
N VAL A 55 -11.16 -5.02 -0.24
CA VAL A 55 -12.46 -5.66 0.06
C VAL A 55 -12.25 -7.07 0.57
N PHE A 56 -11.45 -7.91 -0.12
CA PHE A 56 -11.16 -9.27 0.34
C PHE A 56 -10.53 -9.27 1.75
N LEU A 57 -9.50 -8.45 1.99
CA LEU A 57 -8.84 -8.38 3.29
C LEU A 57 -9.79 -7.93 4.42
N LEU A 58 -10.72 -7.01 4.12
CA LEU A 58 -11.76 -6.58 5.06
C LEU A 58 -12.78 -7.70 5.34
N THR A 59 -13.22 -8.43 4.31
CA THR A 59 -14.14 -9.57 4.48
C THR A 59 -13.51 -10.68 5.33
N LEU A 60 -12.25 -11.06 5.08
CA LEU A 60 -11.55 -12.05 5.90
C LEU A 60 -11.40 -11.57 7.36
N LEU A 61 -11.08 -10.29 7.58
CA LEU A 61 -11.00 -9.70 8.92
C LEU A 61 -12.35 -9.73 9.64
N ILE A 62 -13.45 -9.40 8.97
CA ILE A 62 -14.80 -9.41 9.56
C ILE A 62 -15.21 -10.84 9.93
N ALA A 63 -14.98 -11.82 9.05
CA ALA A 63 -15.25 -13.23 9.33
C ALA A 63 -14.45 -13.74 10.54
N MET A 64 -13.12 -13.52 10.55
CA MET A 64 -12.26 -13.89 11.68
C MET A 64 -12.70 -13.24 13.01
N LEU A 65 -13.12 -11.97 12.99
CA LEU A 65 -13.57 -11.27 14.19
C LEU A 65 -14.94 -11.77 14.67
N ASN A 66 -15.89 -12.00 13.76
CA ASN A 66 -17.23 -12.47 14.10
C ASN A 66 -17.18 -13.84 14.79
N ASP A 67 -16.48 -14.79 14.18
CA ASP A 67 -16.45 -16.18 14.65
C ASP A 67 -15.47 -16.39 15.83
N ALA A 68 -14.46 -15.53 15.99
CA ALA A 68 -13.68 -15.46 17.23
C ALA A 68 -14.50 -14.91 18.42
N VAL A 69 -15.54 -14.12 18.16
CA VAL A 69 -16.47 -13.61 19.20
C VAL A 69 -17.60 -14.61 19.45
N ALA A 70 -18.08 -15.31 18.42
CA ALA A 70 -19.09 -16.36 18.55
C ALA A 70 -18.54 -17.68 19.14
N GLY A 71 -17.22 -17.90 19.09
CA GLY A 71 -16.56 -19.14 19.52
C GLY A 71 -16.52 -20.24 18.46
N THR A 72 -16.95 -19.95 17.24
CA THR A 72 -17.03 -20.89 16.10
C THR A 72 -15.74 -21.00 15.28
N LEU A 73 -14.81 -20.05 15.43
CA LEU A 73 -13.55 -20.05 14.69
C LEU A 73 -12.58 -21.14 15.22
N SER A 74 -12.38 -22.24 14.50
CA SER A 74 -11.38 -23.23 14.91
C SER A 74 -9.95 -22.72 14.73
N GLN A 75 -8.97 -23.37 15.39
CA GLN A 75 -7.55 -22.99 15.26
C GLN A 75 -7.05 -23.00 13.82
N VAL A 76 -7.48 -23.97 13.00
CA VAL A 76 -6.99 -24.10 11.62
C VAL A 76 -7.66 -23.09 10.68
N ASP A 77 -8.92 -22.74 10.93
CA ASP A 77 -9.62 -21.70 10.17
C ASP A 77 -8.92 -20.35 10.36
N GLY A 78 -8.67 -19.97 11.63
CA GLY A 78 -7.91 -18.77 11.95
C GLY A 78 -6.49 -18.78 11.40
N LEU A 79 -5.83 -19.94 11.36
CA LEU A 79 -4.49 -20.10 10.78
C LEU A 79 -4.49 -19.82 9.27
N VAL A 80 -5.39 -20.46 8.52
CA VAL A 80 -5.46 -20.32 7.05
C VAL A 80 -5.92 -18.93 6.65
N LEU A 81 -6.90 -18.36 7.37
CA LEU A 81 -7.34 -16.97 7.16
C LEU A 81 -6.22 -15.97 7.45
N MET A 82 -5.42 -16.18 8.51
CA MET A 82 -4.24 -15.34 8.79
C MET A 82 -3.14 -15.48 7.72
N GLN A 83 -2.99 -16.66 7.08
CA GLN A 83 -2.06 -16.84 5.95
C GLN A 83 -2.52 -16.10 4.69
N LEU A 84 -3.82 -16.14 4.36
CA LEU A 84 -4.41 -15.38 3.25
C LEU A 84 -4.33 -13.86 3.49
N CYS A 85 -4.58 -13.43 4.73
CA CYS A 85 -4.31 -12.06 5.17
C CYS A 85 -2.83 -11.69 4.98
N GLY A 86 -1.90 -12.55 5.39
CA GLY A 86 -0.45 -12.36 5.23
C GLY A 86 -0.02 -12.22 3.77
N GLY A 87 -0.46 -13.10 2.87
CA GLY A 87 -0.17 -13.01 1.44
C GLY A 87 -0.59 -11.67 0.83
N THR A 88 -1.76 -11.18 1.23
CA THR A 88 -2.29 -9.87 0.83
C THR A 88 -1.46 -8.72 1.42
N LEU A 89 -1.18 -8.75 2.73
CA LEU A 89 -0.42 -7.71 3.44
C LEU A 89 1.00 -7.52 2.90
N PHE A 90 1.77 -8.59 2.74
CA PHE A 90 3.18 -8.51 2.35
C PHE A 90 3.35 -8.49 0.82
N GLY A 91 2.46 -9.16 0.06
CA GLY A 91 2.60 -9.33 -1.39
C GLY A 91 1.89 -8.29 -2.27
N THR A 92 0.63 -7.94 -1.98
CA THR A 92 -0.18 -7.08 -2.88
C THR A 92 -0.30 -5.64 -2.39
N LEU A 93 -0.57 -5.45 -1.09
CA LEU A 93 -0.51 -4.15 -0.44
C LEU A 93 0.95 -3.75 -0.19
N SER A 94 1.74 -4.72 0.31
CA SER A 94 3.09 -4.59 0.85
C SER A 94 3.20 -3.61 2.03
N ILE A 95 3.97 -3.96 3.07
CA ILE A 95 4.34 -3.02 4.16
C ILE A 95 4.88 -1.70 3.59
N TRP A 96 5.61 -1.86 2.48
CA TRP A 96 6.31 -0.88 1.69
C TRP A 96 5.40 0.08 0.92
N GLY A 97 4.15 -0.30 0.62
CA GLY A 97 3.21 0.47 -0.19
C GLY A 97 3.68 0.80 -1.62
N TYR A 98 4.77 0.20 -2.11
CA TYR A 98 5.43 0.62 -3.34
C TYR A 98 4.62 0.22 -4.58
N ARG A 99 3.85 1.18 -5.12
CA ARG A 99 3.26 1.12 -6.47
C ARG A 99 4.37 1.18 -7.51
N THR A 100 5.04 0.06 -7.72
CA THR A 100 6.33 -0.04 -8.42
C THR A 100 6.30 0.59 -9.82
N ARG A 101 5.29 0.31 -10.64
CA ARG A 101 5.12 0.92 -11.98
C ARG A 101 4.94 2.44 -11.92
N LEU A 102 4.22 2.96 -10.92
CA LEU A 102 3.95 4.40 -10.77
C LEU A 102 5.24 5.22 -10.56
N TYR A 103 6.18 4.69 -9.77
CA TYR A 103 7.53 5.26 -9.59
C TYR A 103 8.42 5.16 -10.83
N LYS A 104 8.16 4.21 -11.75
CA LYS A 104 8.83 4.17 -13.06
C LYS A 104 8.27 5.24 -14.00
N ASP A 105 6.96 5.46 -13.98
CA ASP A 105 6.27 6.35 -14.93
C ASP A 105 6.37 7.84 -14.54
N HIS A 106 6.39 8.17 -13.24
CA HIS A 106 6.45 9.56 -12.75
C HIS A 106 7.69 9.87 -11.89
N GLY A 107 8.65 8.94 -11.78
CA GLY A 107 9.84 9.12 -10.96
C GLY A 107 9.52 9.36 -9.47
N PRO A 108 10.38 10.09 -8.73
CA PRO A 108 10.14 10.40 -7.31
C PRO A 108 8.83 11.14 -7.03
N ALA A 109 8.30 11.90 -8.00
CA ALA A 109 7.04 12.63 -7.87
C ALA A 109 5.82 11.72 -7.65
N ALA A 110 5.91 10.42 -7.98
CA ALA A 110 4.86 9.44 -7.70
C ALA A 110 4.51 9.34 -6.20
N VAL A 111 5.40 9.71 -5.28
CA VAL A 111 5.08 9.77 -3.83
C VAL A 111 3.90 10.70 -3.53
N ARG A 112 3.68 11.72 -4.37
CA ARG A 112 2.59 12.72 -4.22
C ARG A 112 1.20 12.16 -4.57
N LEU A 113 1.14 10.94 -5.14
CA LEU A 113 -0.10 10.22 -5.47
C LEU A 113 -0.56 9.27 -4.34
N PHE A 114 0.17 9.21 -3.22
CA PHE A 114 -0.22 8.52 -2.00
C PHE A 114 -0.93 9.47 -1.03
N GLY A 115 -1.60 8.94 0.01
CA GLY A 115 -2.35 9.73 0.99
C GLY A 115 -3.76 10.15 0.52
N GLY A 116 -4.32 9.50 -0.50
CA GLY A 116 -5.77 9.51 -0.74
C GLY A 116 -6.50 8.57 0.23
N TYR A 117 -7.79 8.81 0.49
CA TYR A 117 -8.59 8.10 1.51
C TYR A 117 -8.43 6.56 1.52
N GLY A 118 -8.48 5.90 0.37
CA GLY A 118 -8.29 4.44 0.27
C GLY A 118 -6.93 3.95 0.79
N THR A 119 -5.90 4.81 0.84
CA THR A 119 -4.61 4.50 1.47
C THR A 119 -4.76 4.40 2.99
N HIS A 120 -5.49 5.34 3.60
CA HIS A 120 -5.72 5.36 5.04
C HIS A 120 -6.63 4.20 5.48
N ILE A 121 -7.69 3.92 4.71
CA ILE A 121 -8.57 2.76 4.93
C ILE A 121 -7.75 1.45 4.88
N ARG A 122 -6.89 1.27 3.86
CA ARG A 122 -5.95 0.14 3.81
C ARG A 122 -5.06 0.05 5.03
N VAL A 123 -4.42 1.14 5.45
CA VAL A 123 -3.54 1.17 6.62
C VAL A 123 -4.27 0.81 7.92
N VAL A 124 -5.52 1.28 8.11
CA VAL A 124 -6.37 0.90 9.24
C VAL A 124 -6.72 -0.60 9.22
N ILE A 125 -7.07 -1.16 8.05
CA ILE A 125 -7.32 -2.60 7.90
C ILE A 125 -6.04 -3.40 8.19
N CYS A 126 -4.89 -2.96 7.68
CA CYS A 126 -3.59 -3.61 7.94
C CYS A 126 -3.23 -3.62 9.43
N PHE A 127 -3.51 -2.52 10.14
CA PHE A 127 -3.37 -2.44 11.59
C PHE A 127 -4.31 -3.42 12.31
N ALA A 128 -5.60 -3.44 11.94
CA ALA A 128 -6.60 -4.31 12.56
C ALA A 128 -6.30 -5.81 12.34
N VAL A 129 -5.88 -6.21 11.13
CA VAL A 129 -5.42 -7.58 10.84
C VAL A 129 -4.17 -7.92 11.65
N SER A 130 -3.23 -6.98 11.83
CA SER A 130 -2.02 -7.21 12.64
C SER A 130 -2.35 -7.35 14.14
N ALA A 131 -3.31 -6.58 14.64
CA ALA A 131 -3.81 -6.67 16.01
C ALA A 131 -4.60 -7.97 16.26
N PHE A 132 -5.42 -8.41 15.30
CA PHE A 132 -6.05 -9.73 15.35
C PHE A 132 -5.01 -10.86 15.33
N GLY A 133 -3.98 -10.75 14.49
CA GLY A 133 -2.86 -11.68 14.47
C GLY A 133 -2.12 -11.78 15.81
N LEU A 134 -1.90 -10.65 16.50
CA LEU A 134 -1.37 -10.63 17.87
C LEU A 134 -2.28 -11.39 18.86
N TRP A 135 -3.59 -11.24 18.75
CA TRP A 135 -4.54 -11.98 19.58
C TRP A 135 -4.55 -13.48 19.26
N PHE A 136 -4.58 -13.84 17.99
CA PHE A 136 -4.64 -15.22 17.51
C PHE A 136 -3.39 -16.02 17.90
N TRP A 137 -2.19 -15.50 17.58
CA TRP A 137 -0.93 -16.13 17.96
C TRP A 137 -0.60 -15.96 19.46
N GLY A 138 -1.12 -14.93 20.11
CA GLY A 138 -0.97 -14.71 21.55
C GLY A 138 -1.79 -15.68 22.41
N TRP A 139 -3.07 -15.88 22.07
CA TRP A 139 -4.02 -16.65 22.89
C TRP A 139 -4.84 -17.67 22.11
N GLY A 140 -5.31 -17.36 20.90
CA GLY A 140 -6.21 -18.23 20.12
C GLY A 140 -5.66 -19.65 19.92
N VAL A 141 -4.44 -19.74 19.39
CA VAL A 141 -3.72 -21.00 19.08
C VAL A 141 -3.36 -21.82 20.34
N SER A 142 -3.50 -21.29 21.55
CA SER A 142 -2.99 -21.92 22.79
C SER A 142 -4.05 -22.13 23.85
N GLY A 143 -5.22 -22.60 23.43
CA GLY A 143 -6.30 -23.03 24.33
C GLY A 143 -7.45 -22.03 24.50
N LYS A 144 -7.65 -21.12 23.53
CA LYS A 144 -8.90 -20.34 23.41
C LYS A 144 -9.79 -20.73 22.23
N LEU A 145 -9.22 -21.35 21.19
CA LEU A 145 -9.96 -21.89 20.05
C LEU A 145 -9.77 -23.40 20.01
N ASP A 146 -10.79 -24.14 19.60
CA ASP A 146 -10.75 -25.60 19.58
C ASP A 146 -9.91 -26.14 18.40
N PRO A 147 -9.10 -27.20 18.63
CA PRO A 147 -8.33 -27.87 17.60
C PRO A 147 -9.19 -28.91 16.85
N MET A 148 -10.25 -28.44 16.17
CA MET A 148 -11.16 -29.23 15.30
C MET A 148 -11.99 -30.37 15.94
N THR A 149 -11.59 -30.94 17.07
CA THR A 149 -12.16 -32.20 17.61
C THR A 149 -13.55 -32.09 18.24
N ALA A 150 -14.04 -30.88 18.53
CA ALA A 150 -15.23 -30.67 19.37
C ALA A 150 -16.30 -29.72 18.77
N LEU A 151 -16.19 -29.32 17.50
CA LEU A 151 -17.23 -28.47 16.90
C LEU A 151 -18.54 -29.24 16.70
N GLU A 152 -19.64 -28.68 17.22
CA GLU A 152 -20.99 -29.16 16.98
C GLU A 152 -21.34 -29.10 15.48
N GLY A 153 -22.12 -30.06 15.00
CA GLY A 153 -22.61 -30.12 13.60
C GLY A 153 -21.72 -30.87 12.61
N ILE A 154 -20.61 -31.47 13.03
CA ILE A 154 -19.78 -32.34 12.18
C ILE A 154 -20.10 -33.81 12.48
N GLU A 155 -20.81 -34.49 11.56
CA GLU A 155 -21.08 -35.92 11.63
C GLU A 155 -20.42 -36.68 10.45
N PRO A 156 -19.60 -37.72 10.70
CA PRO A 156 -19.09 -38.17 12.00
C PRO A 156 -18.11 -37.15 12.62
N PRO A 157 -17.93 -37.15 13.95
CA PRO A 157 -16.97 -36.26 14.62
C PRO A 157 -15.54 -36.52 14.15
N ASN A 158 -14.72 -35.47 14.14
CA ASN A 158 -13.30 -35.56 13.78
C ASN A 158 -12.55 -36.52 14.74
N PRO A 159 -11.68 -37.41 14.23
CA PRO A 159 -10.84 -38.25 15.08
C PRO A 159 -9.81 -37.44 15.86
N GLU A 160 -9.32 -37.97 16.99
CA GLU A 160 -8.37 -37.30 17.90
C GLU A 160 -7.06 -36.86 17.20
N GLU A 161 -6.68 -37.52 16.10
CA GLU A 161 -5.51 -37.14 15.28
C GLU A 161 -5.64 -35.74 14.64
N CYS A 162 -6.88 -35.24 14.46
CA CYS A 162 -7.16 -33.86 14.06
C CYS A 162 -6.90 -32.84 15.19
N GLY A 163 -6.72 -33.29 16.44
CA GLY A 163 -6.50 -32.45 17.62
C GLY A 163 -5.16 -31.71 17.69
N VAL A 164 -4.31 -31.82 16.65
CA VAL A 164 -3.01 -31.13 16.57
C VAL A 164 -2.94 -30.28 15.31
N THR A 165 -3.10 -28.97 15.46
CA THR A 165 -2.98 -28.01 14.36
C THR A 165 -1.53 -27.89 13.89
N TYR A 166 -1.28 -28.14 12.60
CA TYR A 166 0.02 -27.97 11.95
C TYR A 166 0.04 -26.71 11.05
N VAL A 167 1.23 -26.22 10.76
CA VAL A 167 1.49 -25.12 9.83
C VAL A 167 2.66 -25.48 8.91
N PHE A 168 2.56 -25.13 7.62
CA PHE A 168 3.72 -25.17 6.73
C PHE A 168 4.58 -23.92 6.92
N PHE A 169 5.85 -24.12 7.28
CA PHE A 169 6.87 -23.08 7.17
C PHE A 169 8.18 -23.72 6.73
N PHE A 170 8.25 -24.06 5.43
CA PHE A 170 9.27 -24.92 4.80
C PHE A 170 9.33 -26.39 5.31
N ALA A 171 8.75 -26.67 6.48
CA ALA A 171 8.52 -28.01 7.03
C ALA A 171 7.10 -28.09 7.67
N LYS A 172 6.65 -29.30 8.02
CA LYS A 172 5.45 -29.52 8.85
C LYS A 172 5.79 -29.19 10.32
N LEU A 173 5.39 -28.01 10.78
CA LEU A 173 5.59 -27.56 12.16
C LEU A 173 4.26 -27.61 12.93
N ARG A 174 4.31 -27.82 14.24
CA ARG A 174 3.16 -27.64 15.14
C ARG A 174 2.86 -26.15 15.32
N ALA A 175 1.61 -25.74 15.13
CA ALA A 175 1.21 -24.33 15.19
C ALA A 175 1.32 -23.73 16.61
N ASP A 176 1.12 -24.56 17.64
CA ASP A 176 1.29 -24.20 19.05
C ASP A 176 2.77 -24.19 19.52
N GLY A 177 3.68 -24.73 18.71
CA GLY A 177 5.11 -24.79 18.96
C GLY A 177 5.87 -23.47 18.66
N GLY A 178 7.19 -23.57 18.54
CA GLY A 178 8.09 -22.40 18.45
C GLY A 178 7.78 -21.39 17.32
N ILE A 179 7.14 -21.84 16.23
CA ILE A 179 6.69 -21.01 15.11
C ILE A 179 5.68 -19.92 15.52
N ARG A 180 4.90 -20.16 16.59
CA ARG A 180 4.00 -19.18 17.21
C ARG A 180 4.71 -17.88 17.58
N TYR A 181 5.90 -17.96 18.18
CA TYR A 181 6.67 -16.78 18.58
C TYR A 181 7.18 -15.98 17.38
N TYR A 182 7.56 -16.65 16.29
CA TYR A 182 7.96 -16.01 15.05
C TYR A 182 6.82 -15.19 14.43
N TYR A 183 5.62 -15.77 14.32
CA TYR A 183 4.45 -15.03 13.85
C TYR A 183 4.02 -13.93 14.83
N LEU A 184 4.12 -14.14 16.14
CA LEU A 184 3.83 -13.10 17.14
C LEU A 184 4.76 -11.88 16.99
N ILE A 185 6.07 -12.10 16.76
CA ILE A 185 7.04 -11.03 16.49
C ILE A 185 6.70 -10.28 15.18
N ILE A 186 6.29 -10.99 14.14
CA ILE A 186 5.84 -10.38 12.87
C ILE A 186 4.57 -9.55 13.08
N CYS A 187 3.54 -10.10 13.74
CA CYS A 187 2.31 -9.38 14.03
C CYS A 187 2.55 -8.17 14.94
N ALA A 188 3.45 -8.26 15.92
CA ALA A 188 3.88 -7.13 16.74
C ALA A 188 4.54 -6.03 15.90
N SER A 189 5.46 -6.40 15.01
CA SER A 189 6.17 -5.47 14.12
C SER A 189 5.20 -4.77 13.17
N CYS A 190 4.27 -5.50 12.55
CA CYS A 190 3.24 -4.95 11.67
C CYS A 190 2.22 -4.08 12.43
N ALA A 191 1.79 -4.48 13.63
CA ALA A 191 0.86 -3.70 14.44
C ALA A 191 1.50 -2.38 14.92
N ALA A 192 2.76 -2.40 15.34
CA ALA A 192 3.50 -1.19 15.67
C ALA A 192 3.69 -0.26 14.44
N TRP A 193 4.06 -0.84 13.28
CA TRP A 193 4.25 -0.11 12.03
C TRP A 193 2.98 0.57 11.52
N PHE A 194 1.92 -0.22 11.29
CA PHE A 194 0.66 0.31 10.80
C PHE A 194 -0.03 1.18 11.86
N GLY A 195 0.10 0.87 13.14
CA GLY A 195 -0.40 1.69 14.25
C GLY A 195 0.24 3.09 14.27
N ALA A 196 1.57 3.18 14.09
CA ALA A 196 2.27 4.45 13.94
C ALA A 196 1.79 5.25 12.70
N MET A 197 1.53 4.57 11.58
CA MET A 197 0.96 5.21 10.38
C MET A 197 -0.49 5.69 10.60
N VAL A 198 -1.35 4.89 11.25
CA VAL A 198 -2.71 5.31 11.65
C VAL A 198 -2.62 6.57 12.52
N PHE A 199 -1.84 6.52 13.61
CA PHE A 199 -1.66 7.62 14.55
C PHE A 199 -1.15 8.91 13.87
N ALA A 200 -0.07 8.82 13.09
CA ALA A 200 0.48 9.98 12.39
C ALA A 200 -0.50 10.57 11.36
N SER A 201 -1.29 9.73 10.68
CA SER A 201 -2.34 10.22 9.77
C SER A 201 -3.55 10.82 10.51
N GLY A 202 -3.89 10.29 11.68
CA GLY A 202 -4.91 10.85 12.58
C GLY A 202 -4.52 12.23 13.10
N LEU A 203 -3.26 12.42 13.50
CA LEU A 203 -2.74 13.75 13.87
C LEU A 203 -2.76 14.72 12.68
N ALA A 204 -2.33 14.31 11.49
CA ALA A 204 -2.38 15.15 10.30
C ALA A 204 -3.83 15.56 9.93
N ALA A 205 -4.78 14.64 10.05
CA ALA A 205 -6.21 14.94 9.87
C ALA A 205 -6.72 15.91 10.96
N TRP A 206 -6.38 15.68 12.23
CA TRP A 206 -6.76 16.51 13.36
C TRP A 206 -6.24 17.96 13.23
N PHE A 207 -4.98 18.16 12.87
CA PHE A 207 -4.43 19.50 12.60
C PHE A 207 -5.12 20.19 11.41
N THR A 208 -5.50 19.44 10.37
CA THR A 208 -6.27 19.98 9.24
C THR A 208 -7.68 20.42 9.66
N VAL A 209 -8.39 19.60 10.45
CA VAL A 209 -9.76 19.88 10.91
C VAL A 209 -9.79 21.00 11.96
N SER A 210 -8.87 21.02 12.92
CA SER A 210 -8.76 22.09 13.91
C SER A 210 -8.38 23.44 13.29
N GLY A 211 -7.48 23.44 12.30
CA GLY A 211 -7.16 24.63 11.50
C GLY A 211 -8.34 25.16 10.68
N LEU A 212 -9.22 24.26 10.20
CA LEU A 212 -10.48 24.61 9.55
C LEU A 212 -11.49 25.22 10.54
N LEU A 213 -11.74 24.57 11.67
CA LEU A 213 -12.67 25.05 12.72
C LEU A 213 -12.24 26.42 13.28
N GLY A 214 -10.95 26.59 13.61
CA GLY A 214 -10.39 27.88 14.05
C GLY A 214 -10.42 28.97 12.96
N SER A 215 -10.49 28.59 11.68
CA SER A 215 -10.63 29.51 10.55
C SER A 215 -12.07 30.01 10.35
N ILE A 216 -13.07 29.15 10.56
CA ILE A 216 -14.49 29.46 10.40
C ILE A 216 -14.89 30.67 11.29
N GLY A 217 -14.44 30.70 12.54
CA GLY A 217 -14.76 31.77 13.48
C GLY A 217 -14.00 33.11 13.30
N LYS A 218 -13.05 33.22 12.36
CA LYS A 218 -12.10 34.36 12.33
C LYS A 218 -11.99 35.18 11.05
N SER A 219 -12.47 34.71 9.90
CA SER A 219 -12.59 35.58 8.71
C SER A 219 -13.46 34.95 7.62
N TRP A 220 -14.41 35.72 7.08
CA TRP A 220 -15.04 35.49 5.77
C TRP A 220 -14.39 36.36 4.68
N ALA A 221 -13.43 37.22 5.04
CA ALA A 221 -12.81 38.20 4.17
C ALA A 221 -11.49 37.69 3.54
N GLY A 222 -11.45 37.71 2.21
CA GLY A 222 -10.23 38.02 1.45
C GLY A 222 -9.27 36.88 1.11
N SER A 223 -9.63 36.03 0.13
CA SER A 223 -8.75 35.38 -0.87
C SER A 223 -7.61 34.42 -0.43
N ALA A 224 -6.77 34.79 0.54
CA ALA A 224 -5.46 34.17 0.80
C ALA A 224 -5.47 32.71 1.29
N ARG A 225 -6.64 32.15 1.66
CA ARG A 225 -6.76 30.81 2.27
C ARG A 225 -6.61 29.62 1.33
N ALA A 226 -6.64 29.81 0.00
CA ALA A 226 -6.56 28.71 -0.97
C ALA A 226 -5.21 27.95 -1.00
N SER A 227 -4.23 28.40 -0.20
CA SER A 227 -2.92 27.77 0.05
C SER A 227 -2.92 26.78 1.21
N ALA A 228 -3.73 27.02 2.27
CA ALA A 228 -3.72 26.21 3.50
C ALA A 228 -4.17 24.76 3.28
N TRP A 229 -4.94 24.51 2.21
CA TRP A 229 -5.40 23.19 1.77
C TRP A 229 -4.38 22.43 0.91
N SER A 230 -3.14 22.93 0.76
CA SER A 230 -2.09 22.18 0.05
C SER A 230 -1.74 20.91 0.84
N ARG A 231 -2.12 19.74 0.31
CA ARG A 231 -1.74 18.42 0.86
C ARG A 231 -0.25 18.40 1.19
N PRO A 232 0.17 17.77 2.31
CA PRO A 232 1.57 17.70 2.69
C PRO A 232 2.40 17.10 1.53
N ARG A 233 3.35 17.89 1.02
CA ARG A 233 4.21 17.49 -0.10
C ARG A 233 5.30 16.58 0.43
N PHE A 234 5.03 15.29 0.44
CA PHE A 234 6.06 14.29 0.66
C PHE A 234 7.10 14.36 -0.46
N VAL A 235 8.37 14.28 -0.06
CA VAL A 235 9.55 14.15 -0.90
C VAL A 235 10.36 13.02 -0.28
N THR A 236 10.98 12.18 -1.11
CA THR A 236 11.76 11.00 -0.68
C THR A 236 13.27 11.18 -0.83
N GLY A 237 13.70 12.17 -1.63
CA GLY A 237 15.10 12.38 -2.00
C GLY A 237 15.72 11.24 -2.83
N PHE A 238 14.94 10.24 -3.27
CA PHE A 238 15.47 9.10 -4.03
C PHE A 238 15.86 9.48 -5.46
N LYS A 239 17.04 9.03 -5.88
CA LYS A 239 17.50 9.09 -7.26
C LYS A 239 16.79 8.02 -8.08
N THR A 240 16.50 8.30 -9.35
CA THR A 240 15.83 7.36 -10.26
C THR A 240 16.55 6.00 -10.36
N THR A 241 17.88 5.98 -10.24
CA THR A 241 18.69 4.75 -10.23
C THR A 241 18.45 3.87 -8.99
N GLU A 242 18.43 4.48 -7.79
CA GLU A 242 18.11 3.82 -6.52
C GLU A 242 16.68 3.25 -6.57
N LEU A 243 15.75 4.04 -7.12
CA LEU A 243 14.33 3.72 -7.27
C LEU A 243 14.10 2.55 -8.26
N VAL A 244 14.85 2.50 -9.36
CA VAL A 244 14.83 1.39 -10.34
C VAL A 244 15.49 0.12 -9.79
N PHE A 245 16.48 0.23 -8.90
CA PHE A 245 17.02 -0.92 -8.18
C PHE A 245 15.96 -1.50 -7.21
N LEU A 246 15.36 -0.66 -6.36
CA LEU A 246 14.28 -1.05 -5.45
C LEU A 246 13.09 -1.67 -6.18
N TYR A 247 12.66 -1.09 -7.32
CA TYR A 247 11.65 -1.66 -8.20
C TYR A 247 11.93 -3.14 -8.55
N LYS A 248 13.17 -3.46 -8.93
CA LYS A 248 13.56 -4.83 -9.33
C LYS A 248 13.52 -5.78 -8.13
N VAL A 249 14.05 -5.36 -6.99
CA VAL A 249 14.09 -6.16 -5.75
C VAL A 249 12.67 -6.43 -5.25
N PHE A 250 11.83 -5.40 -5.08
CA PHE A 250 10.45 -5.56 -4.62
C PHE A 250 9.63 -6.42 -5.58
N ARG A 251 9.77 -6.25 -6.90
CA ARG A 251 9.03 -7.09 -7.85
C ARG A 251 9.36 -8.58 -7.70
N ILE A 252 10.62 -8.92 -7.46
CA ILE A 252 11.05 -10.31 -7.23
C ILE A 252 10.57 -10.81 -5.86
N PHE A 253 10.72 -9.99 -4.81
CA PHE A 253 10.26 -10.32 -3.46
C PHE A 253 8.74 -10.56 -3.42
N ASN A 254 7.93 -9.66 -4.00
CA ASN A 254 6.48 -9.77 -3.96
C ASN A 254 5.99 -11.03 -4.69
N ILE A 255 6.49 -11.37 -5.88
CA ILE A 255 6.05 -12.60 -6.56
C ILE A 255 6.51 -13.87 -5.83
N ALA A 256 7.72 -13.88 -5.27
CA ALA A 256 8.20 -14.98 -4.44
C ALA A 256 7.34 -15.13 -3.17
N TRP A 257 6.95 -14.02 -2.53
CA TRP A 257 6.09 -14.02 -1.35
C TRP A 257 4.66 -14.50 -1.67
N LEU A 258 4.09 -14.09 -2.81
CA LEU A 258 2.75 -14.54 -3.23
C LEU A 258 2.73 -16.04 -3.52
N ILE A 259 3.74 -16.57 -4.22
CA ILE A 259 3.91 -18.01 -4.44
C ILE A 259 4.09 -18.73 -3.11
N PHE A 260 4.98 -18.24 -2.24
CA PHE A 260 5.18 -18.81 -0.89
C PHE A 260 3.90 -18.80 -0.05
N SER A 261 3.09 -17.75 -0.13
CA SER A 261 1.82 -17.63 0.62
C SER A 261 0.76 -18.60 0.12
N ALA A 262 0.65 -18.80 -1.20
CA ALA A 262 -0.23 -19.82 -1.76
C ALA A 262 0.22 -21.23 -1.32
N LEU A 263 1.51 -21.57 -1.51
CA LEU A 263 2.07 -22.86 -1.07
C LEU A 263 1.91 -23.08 0.44
N MET A 264 2.07 -22.04 1.25
CA MET A 264 1.88 -22.09 2.70
C MET A 264 0.44 -22.47 3.06
N VAL A 265 -0.56 -21.95 2.34
CA VAL A 265 -1.97 -22.36 2.51
C VAL A 265 -2.20 -23.80 2.03
N GLU A 266 -1.79 -24.16 0.80
CA GLU A 266 -1.98 -25.51 0.25
C GLU A 266 -1.36 -26.59 1.15
N PHE A 267 -0.11 -26.41 1.58
CA PHE A 267 0.57 -27.36 2.46
C PHE A 267 0.02 -27.34 3.89
N THR A 268 -0.46 -26.20 4.41
CA THR A 268 -1.14 -26.17 5.71
C THR A 268 -2.43 -26.98 5.67
N LEU A 269 -3.26 -26.83 4.64
CA LEU A 269 -4.49 -27.61 4.47
C LEU A 269 -4.21 -29.11 4.34
N ASN A 270 -3.23 -29.48 3.51
CA ASN A 270 -2.80 -30.87 3.33
C ASN A 270 -2.21 -31.48 4.62
N PHE A 271 -1.39 -30.74 5.37
CA PHE A 271 -0.80 -31.21 6.64
C PHE A 271 -1.81 -31.37 7.77
N ASN A 272 -2.95 -30.67 7.71
CA ASN A 272 -4.10 -30.83 8.61
C ASN A 272 -5.20 -31.71 8.00
N HIS A 273 -4.94 -32.39 6.88
CA HIS A 273 -5.85 -33.36 6.27
C HIS A 273 -7.23 -32.79 5.88
N ILE A 274 -7.33 -31.49 5.59
CA ILE A 274 -8.60 -30.81 5.26
C ILE A 274 -8.95 -30.99 3.79
N ASN A 275 -9.14 -32.26 3.41
CA ASN A 275 -9.37 -32.66 2.02
C ASN A 275 -10.68 -32.09 1.45
N GLY A 276 -11.65 -31.76 2.31
CA GLY A 276 -12.95 -31.18 1.94
C GLY A 276 -12.85 -29.87 1.16
N VAL A 277 -11.84 -29.03 1.39
CA VAL A 277 -11.67 -27.76 0.64
C VAL A 277 -10.76 -27.89 -0.59
N LEU A 278 -10.08 -29.02 -0.79
CA LEU A 278 -9.05 -29.20 -1.83
C LEU A 278 -9.61 -29.49 -3.23
N GLY A 279 -10.93 -29.61 -3.39
CA GLY A 279 -11.58 -29.92 -4.68
C GLY A 279 -11.97 -31.40 -4.85
N GLY A 280 -12.24 -32.10 -3.75
CA GLY A 280 -12.84 -33.44 -3.80
C GLY A 280 -14.31 -33.44 -4.26
N PRO A 281 -14.95 -34.62 -4.43
CA PRO A 281 -16.29 -34.78 -5.03
C PRO A 281 -17.48 -34.13 -4.29
N HIS A 282 -17.23 -33.40 -3.21
CA HIS A 282 -18.24 -32.69 -2.39
C HIS A 282 -17.97 -31.19 -2.29
N ASN A 283 -16.93 -30.69 -2.96
CA ASN A 283 -16.49 -29.29 -2.90
C ASN A 283 -16.87 -28.52 -4.17
N ASP A 284 -18.18 -28.50 -4.46
CA ASP A 284 -18.67 -27.87 -5.67
C ASP A 284 -18.48 -26.35 -5.65
N LEU A 285 -17.95 -25.82 -6.75
CA LEU A 285 -17.90 -24.38 -7.03
C LEU A 285 -19.29 -23.78 -7.33
N SER A 286 -20.38 -24.53 -7.09
CA SER A 286 -21.77 -24.08 -7.24
C SER A 286 -22.22 -23.17 -6.10
N ASN A 287 -21.67 -23.34 -4.89
CA ASN A 287 -22.02 -22.52 -3.73
C ASN A 287 -21.65 -21.04 -3.97
N PRO A 288 -22.58 -20.08 -3.83
CA PRO A 288 -22.31 -18.66 -4.11
C PRO A 288 -21.13 -18.08 -3.32
N GLY A 289 -20.91 -18.55 -2.09
CA GLY A 289 -19.76 -18.16 -1.25
C GLY A 289 -18.40 -18.54 -1.85
N GLN A 290 -18.32 -19.61 -2.65
CA GLN A 290 -17.12 -19.98 -3.40
C GLN A 290 -17.09 -19.34 -4.79
N LEU A 291 -18.23 -19.32 -5.49
CA LEU A 291 -18.33 -18.87 -6.88
C LEU A 291 -18.07 -17.36 -7.03
N LEU A 292 -18.59 -16.54 -6.14
CA LEU A 292 -18.45 -15.07 -6.23
C LEU A 292 -16.98 -14.64 -6.07
N PRO A 293 -16.22 -15.07 -5.04
CA PRO A 293 -14.78 -14.88 -4.97
C PRO A 293 -14.01 -15.31 -6.21
N PHE A 294 -14.30 -16.52 -6.72
CA PHE A 294 -13.65 -17.09 -7.89
C PHE A 294 -13.84 -16.21 -9.13
N LEU A 295 -15.09 -15.85 -9.44
CA LEU A 295 -15.41 -15.03 -10.61
C LEU A 295 -14.87 -13.61 -10.50
N VAL A 296 -14.94 -12.98 -9.32
CA VAL A 296 -14.37 -11.63 -9.10
C VAL A 296 -12.86 -11.63 -9.33
N GLY A 297 -12.15 -12.63 -8.80
CA GLY A 297 -10.72 -12.76 -9.03
C GLY A 297 -10.35 -13.07 -10.47
N LEU A 298 -11.01 -14.06 -11.07
CA LEU A 298 -10.75 -14.49 -12.45
C LEU A 298 -11.02 -13.36 -13.45
N PHE A 299 -12.17 -12.68 -13.37
CA PHE A 299 -12.48 -11.57 -14.28
C PHE A 299 -11.61 -10.33 -14.00
N GLY A 300 -11.26 -10.04 -12.74
CA GLY A 300 -10.30 -8.99 -12.41
C GLY A 300 -8.92 -9.24 -13.03
N PHE A 301 -8.42 -10.47 -12.91
CA PHE A 301 -7.17 -10.92 -13.52
C PHE A 301 -7.22 -10.86 -15.06
N VAL A 302 -8.23 -11.47 -15.69
CA VAL A 302 -8.38 -11.48 -17.15
C VAL A 302 -8.56 -10.07 -17.73
N GLY A 303 -9.38 -9.22 -17.09
CA GLY A 303 -9.57 -7.83 -17.51
C GLY A 303 -8.28 -7.00 -17.41
N THR A 304 -7.47 -7.24 -16.37
CA THR A 304 -6.16 -6.59 -16.20
C THR A 304 -5.13 -7.08 -17.22
N LEU A 305 -5.12 -8.39 -17.53
CA LEU A 305 -4.29 -8.97 -18.58
C LEU A 305 -4.67 -8.44 -19.98
N TYR A 306 -5.97 -8.36 -20.28
CA TYR A 306 -6.48 -7.76 -21.51
C TYR A 306 -6.08 -6.28 -21.62
N ALA A 307 -6.17 -5.52 -20.53
CA ALA A 307 -5.73 -4.12 -20.52
C ALA A 307 -4.21 -3.98 -20.79
N VAL A 308 -3.37 -4.85 -20.23
CA VAL A 308 -1.92 -4.92 -20.53
C VAL A 308 -1.65 -5.27 -21.99
N ILE A 309 -2.39 -6.23 -22.56
CA ILE A 309 -2.29 -6.62 -23.97
C ILE A 309 -2.71 -5.44 -24.87
N LYS A 310 -3.81 -4.76 -24.53
CA LYS A 310 -4.31 -3.60 -25.28
C LYS A 310 -3.32 -2.44 -25.26
N ASP A 311 -2.80 -2.07 -24.10
CA ASP A 311 -1.78 -1.02 -23.93
C ASP A 311 -0.52 -1.29 -24.76
N ARG A 312 -0.12 -2.57 -24.87
CA ARG A 312 1.10 -2.99 -25.57
C ARG A 312 0.96 -3.08 -27.10
N TYR A 313 -0.17 -3.57 -27.62
CA TYR A 313 -0.37 -3.82 -29.06
C TYR A 313 -1.20 -2.75 -29.76
N PHE A 314 -2.03 -2.03 -29.02
CA PHE A 314 -2.81 -0.89 -29.50
C PHE A 314 -2.49 0.35 -28.64
N PRO A 315 -1.22 0.79 -28.62
CA PRO A 315 -0.88 2.06 -27.99
C PRO A 315 -1.76 3.13 -28.65
N LYS A 316 -2.39 3.98 -27.84
CA LYS A 316 -3.07 5.14 -28.39
C LYS A 316 -2.05 5.96 -29.20
N PRO A 317 -2.42 6.51 -30.38
CA PRO A 317 -1.61 7.57 -30.96
C PRO A 317 -1.44 8.69 -29.92
N GLU A 318 -0.29 9.36 -29.90
CA GLU A 318 -0.07 10.47 -28.98
C GLU A 318 -1.03 11.62 -29.35
N GLU A 319 -2.18 11.67 -28.68
CA GLU A 319 -3.13 12.79 -28.68
C GLU A 319 -2.36 14.04 -28.21
N GLY A 320 -1.89 14.84 -29.17
CA GLY A 320 -0.61 15.57 -29.11
C GLY A 320 -0.38 16.49 -27.91
N VAL A 321 0.12 15.92 -26.81
CA VAL A 321 0.58 16.57 -25.57
C VAL A 321 -0.43 17.57 -24.94
N LEU A 322 -1.70 17.50 -25.32
CA LEU A 322 -2.81 18.00 -24.50
C LEU A 322 -3.06 16.97 -23.39
N SER A 323 -2.11 16.93 -22.45
CA SER A 323 -2.03 16.00 -21.32
C SER A 323 -3.42 15.73 -20.73
N PRO A 324 -3.96 14.49 -20.83
CA PRO A 324 -5.28 14.14 -20.33
C PRO A 324 -5.29 14.20 -18.80
N THR A 325 -5.50 15.40 -18.31
CA THR A 325 -5.49 15.75 -16.89
C THR A 325 -6.80 15.28 -16.30
N ALA A 326 -6.70 14.23 -15.47
CA ALA A 326 -7.71 13.74 -14.52
C ALA A 326 -9.18 13.99 -14.90
N LEU A 327 -9.85 12.95 -15.41
CA LEU A 327 -11.30 12.91 -15.50
C LEU A 327 -11.90 13.06 -14.08
N ASP A 328 -12.39 14.25 -13.80
CA ASP A 328 -13.23 14.70 -12.68
C ASP A 328 -12.87 14.22 -11.27
N PHE A 329 -11.82 14.83 -10.74
CA PHE A 329 -11.91 15.46 -9.41
C PHE A 329 -11.54 16.93 -9.55
N ASP A 330 -12.55 17.82 -9.75
CA ASP A 330 -12.28 19.21 -10.14
C ASP A 330 -11.56 20.01 -9.04
N PHE A 331 -10.25 20.19 -9.25
CA PHE A 331 -9.40 21.19 -8.65
C PHE A 331 -8.80 22.13 -9.72
N SER A 332 -9.32 22.07 -10.96
CA SER A 332 -8.67 22.51 -12.19
C SER A 332 -8.78 24.01 -12.46
N ASN A 333 -9.78 24.69 -11.87
CA ASN A 333 -10.01 26.13 -11.97
C ASN A 333 -8.96 26.98 -11.19
N ARG A 334 -7.66 26.75 -11.44
CA ARG A 334 -6.53 27.55 -10.95
C ARG A 334 -5.70 28.07 -12.13
N PRO A 335 -5.44 29.39 -12.23
CA PRO A 335 -4.78 29.97 -13.40
C PRO A 335 -3.32 29.51 -13.59
N ILE A 336 -3.00 29.20 -14.85
CA ILE A 336 -1.75 28.57 -15.31
C ILE A 336 -0.50 29.42 -14.98
N SER A 337 -0.64 30.73 -14.85
CA SER A 337 0.45 31.66 -14.49
C SER A 337 1.15 31.33 -13.15
N SER A 338 0.55 30.49 -12.31
CA SER A 338 1.13 30.02 -11.05
C SER A 338 2.12 28.85 -11.16
N GLN A 339 2.08 28.05 -12.24
CA GLN A 339 2.83 26.79 -12.34
C GLN A 339 4.37 26.97 -12.34
N GLY A 340 4.88 27.97 -13.07
CA GLY A 340 6.33 28.21 -13.19
C GLY A 340 7.04 28.46 -11.86
N ARG A 341 6.36 29.08 -10.87
CA ARG A 341 6.90 29.32 -9.52
C ARG A 341 6.85 28.08 -8.62
N SER A 342 5.97 27.11 -8.86
CA SER A 342 5.96 25.85 -8.08
C SER A 342 7.19 25.01 -8.39
N ASN A 343 7.57 24.90 -9.68
CA ASN A 343 8.69 24.07 -10.11
C ASN A 343 10.04 24.50 -9.51
N THR A 344 10.25 25.81 -9.27
CA THR A 344 11.48 26.30 -8.63
C THR A 344 11.54 26.00 -7.13
N ARG A 345 10.40 26.01 -6.41
CA ARG A 345 10.36 25.62 -4.99
C ARG A 345 10.51 24.11 -4.82
N ASP A 346 9.79 23.32 -5.62
CA ASP A 346 9.86 21.86 -5.55
C ASP A 346 11.28 21.35 -5.82
N ARG A 347 11.94 21.83 -6.89
CA ARG A 347 13.34 21.46 -7.19
C ARG A 347 14.32 21.78 -6.04
N ARG A 348 14.09 22.85 -5.26
CA ARG A 348 14.93 23.17 -4.09
C ARG A 348 14.71 22.17 -2.95
N LEU A 349 13.47 21.78 -2.67
CA LEU A 349 13.15 20.77 -1.67
C LEU A 349 13.70 19.39 -2.07
N ASP A 350 13.57 19.02 -3.33
CA ASP A 350 14.13 17.79 -3.89
C ASP A 350 15.68 17.78 -3.72
N GLN A 351 16.37 18.87 -4.09
CA GLN A 351 17.82 19.04 -3.92
C GLN A 351 18.28 19.10 -2.45
N GLN A 352 17.48 19.66 -1.54
CA GLN A 352 17.76 19.64 -0.10
C GLN A 352 17.66 18.21 0.44
N GLN A 353 16.69 17.42 -0.04
CA GLN A 353 16.57 16.02 0.35
C GLN A 353 17.66 15.13 -0.26
N GLU A 354 18.09 15.36 -1.51
CA GLU A 354 19.20 14.59 -2.13
C GLU A 354 20.51 14.66 -1.34
N LYS A 355 20.73 15.72 -0.56
CA LYS A 355 21.89 15.88 0.34
C LYS A 355 21.79 15.06 1.64
N ARG A 356 20.62 14.53 1.99
CA ARG A 356 20.41 13.77 3.23
C ARG A 356 20.99 12.36 3.09
N SER A 357 21.44 11.79 4.22
CA SER A 357 22.05 10.46 4.24
C SER A 357 21.11 9.39 3.68
N VAL A 358 21.66 8.35 3.06
CA VAL A 358 20.88 7.26 2.44
C VAL A 358 19.86 6.71 3.42
N VAL A 359 20.27 6.43 4.67
CA VAL A 359 19.40 5.91 5.73
C VAL A 359 18.21 6.82 6.00
N VAL A 360 18.40 8.14 6.08
CA VAL A 360 17.29 9.09 6.31
C VAL A 360 16.36 9.16 5.09
N ARG A 361 16.89 9.12 3.86
CA ARG A 361 16.07 9.09 2.64
C ARG A 361 15.21 7.82 2.56
N TYR A 362 15.77 6.66 2.92
CA TYR A 362 15.02 5.42 3.11
C TYR A 362 13.94 5.58 4.20
N LEU A 363 14.30 6.00 5.43
CA LEU A 363 13.34 6.14 6.52
C LEU A 363 12.18 7.09 6.18
N VAL A 364 12.44 8.23 5.53
CA VAL A 364 11.39 9.18 5.10
C VAL A 364 10.54 8.61 3.96
N ALA A 365 11.12 7.84 3.03
CA ALA A 365 10.34 7.22 1.95
C ALA A 365 9.43 6.08 2.43
N TRP A 366 9.86 5.34 3.47
CA TRP A 366 9.08 4.27 4.09
C TRP A 366 8.08 4.81 5.13
N MET A 367 8.41 5.91 5.82
CA MET A 367 7.54 6.65 6.73
C MET A 367 7.42 8.11 6.28
N PRO A 368 6.57 8.43 5.26
CA PRO A 368 6.43 9.78 4.74
C PRO A 368 6.09 10.84 5.80
N TRP A 369 5.41 10.42 6.87
CA TRP A 369 5.06 11.26 8.01
C TRP A 369 6.27 11.74 8.84
N LEU A 370 7.45 11.12 8.76
CA LEU A 370 8.68 11.68 9.34
C LEU A 370 9.05 13.02 8.69
N GLY A 371 8.69 13.23 7.42
CA GLY A 371 8.82 14.52 6.75
C GLY A 371 7.88 15.61 7.29
N LEU A 372 6.86 15.25 8.08
CA LEU A 372 6.05 16.23 8.82
C LEU A 372 6.78 16.70 10.08
N LEU A 373 7.40 15.78 10.82
CA LEU A 373 8.16 16.12 12.04
C LEU A 373 9.33 17.05 11.72
N GLN A 374 10.14 16.70 10.72
CA GLN A 374 11.30 17.50 10.30
C GLN A 374 10.95 18.91 9.82
N ARG A 375 9.70 19.16 9.40
CA ARG A 375 9.25 20.51 9.04
C ARG A 375 9.07 21.40 10.27
N PHE A 376 8.73 20.84 11.43
CA PHE A 376 8.72 21.61 12.67
C PHE A 376 10.13 22.04 13.05
N ASP A 377 11.15 21.18 12.89
CA ASP A 377 12.55 21.57 13.15
C ASP A 377 12.99 22.72 12.23
N GLU A 378 12.74 22.63 10.92
CA GLU A 378 13.11 23.69 9.96
C GLU A 378 12.34 25.01 10.22
N GLU A 379 11.04 24.97 10.54
CA GLU A 379 10.26 26.18 10.87
C GLU A 379 10.60 26.76 12.26
N LEU A 380 10.98 25.94 13.24
CA LEU A 380 11.49 26.41 14.54
C LEU A 380 12.88 27.03 14.42
N VAL A 381 13.74 26.53 13.52
CA VAL A 381 15.05 27.12 13.25
C VAL A 381 14.92 28.48 12.54
N GLU A 382 14.05 28.61 11.53
CA GLU A 382 13.78 29.92 10.90
C GLU A 382 13.19 30.93 11.90
N GLN A 383 12.28 30.50 12.78
CA GLN A 383 11.68 31.38 13.81
C GLN A 383 12.64 31.69 14.97
N GLY A 384 13.57 30.80 15.30
CA GLY A 384 14.56 30.97 16.36
C GLY A 384 15.71 31.89 15.97
N ILE A 385 16.32 31.67 14.81
CA ILE A 385 17.52 32.42 14.36
C ILE A 385 17.19 33.90 14.09
N SER A 386 15.95 34.24 13.73
CA SER A 386 15.55 35.64 13.50
C SER A 386 15.47 36.51 14.77
N ARG A 387 15.88 36.02 15.95
CA ARG A 387 15.76 36.73 17.23
C ARG A 387 17.06 37.30 17.81
N GLU A 388 18.23 36.92 17.29
CA GLU A 388 19.52 37.55 17.58
C GLU A 388 19.97 38.39 16.38
N GLY A 389 19.63 39.68 16.38
CA GLY A 389 19.97 40.57 15.27
C GLY A 389 19.59 42.04 15.44
N THR A 390 18.56 42.37 16.22
CA THR A 390 18.22 43.75 16.57
C THR A 390 19.03 44.28 17.76
N GLY A 391 20.36 44.11 17.69
CA GLY A 391 21.29 44.79 18.58
C GLY A 391 21.45 46.24 18.16
N LEU A 392 20.69 47.14 18.79
CA LEU A 392 20.96 48.58 18.71
C LEU A 392 22.27 48.87 19.45
N ASP A 393 23.30 49.35 18.75
CA ASP A 393 23.81 50.70 19.07
C ASP A 393 24.82 51.29 18.07
N GLY A 394 24.76 52.62 17.93
CA GLY A 394 25.96 53.47 17.84
C GLY A 394 26.79 53.56 16.55
N LYS A 395 26.27 54.23 15.51
CA LYS A 395 26.90 55.49 14.97
C LYS A 395 26.17 56.07 13.73
N PRO A 396 25.90 57.40 13.68
CA PRO A 396 25.40 58.08 12.49
C PRO A 396 26.55 58.70 11.66
N LEU A 397 26.64 58.37 10.36
CA LEU A 397 27.48 59.12 9.41
C LEU A 397 26.79 59.30 8.05
N SER A 398 26.33 60.55 7.85
CA SER A 398 26.37 61.41 6.65
C SER A 398 26.43 60.78 5.24
N PRO A 399 25.63 61.26 4.27
CA PRO A 399 25.54 60.67 2.93
C PRO A 399 26.76 60.95 2.06
N ARG A 400 27.05 60.05 1.10
CA ARG A 400 27.91 60.35 -0.04
C ARG A 400 27.36 59.76 -1.34
N SER A 401 27.45 60.55 -2.40
CA SER A 401 26.91 60.27 -3.72
C SER A 401 27.87 59.45 -4.59
N THR A 402 27.33 58.49 -5.34
CA THR A 402 27.95 57.88 -6.53
C THR A 402 26.79 57.37 -7.39
N GLN A 403 26.29 58.20 -8.32
CA GLN A 403 26.67 58.21 -9.74
C GLN A 403 26.42 56.88 -10.48
N LEU A 404 25.38 56.96 -11.33
CA LEU A 404 25.15 56.26 -12.59
C LEU A 404 26.34 55.47 -13.17
N ALA A 405 26.08 54.20 -13.49
CA ALA A 405 26.77 53.46 -14.54
C ALA A 405 25.71 52.88 -15.50
N PHE A 406 25.49 53.56 -16.62
CA PHE A 406 24.54 53.15 -17.66
C PHE A 406 25.27 52.18 -18.61
N ILE A 407 24.78 50.94 -18.76
CA ILE A 407 25.40 49.94 -19.65
C ILE A 407 24.64 49.91 -20.98
N PRO A 408 25.21 50.41 -22.10
CA PRO A 408 24.61 50.24 -23.41
C PRO A 408 24.80 48.80 -23.92
N GLN A 409 23.71 48.15 -24.31
CA GLN A 409 23.76 46.93 -25.12
C GLN A 409 24.09 47.32 -26.57
N PRO A 410 25.14 46.77 -27.21
CA PRO A 410 25.38 46.98 -28.63
C PRO A 410 24.33 46.24 -29.47
N TYR A 411 23.89 46.88 -30.56
CA TYR A 411 23.03 46.25 -31.57
C TYR A 411 23.74 45.06 -32.22
N SER A 412 22.99 43.99 -32.49
CA SER A 412 23.37 42.97 -33.46
C SER A 412 22.53 43.16 -34.74
N PRO A 413 23.14 43.30 -35.93
CA PRO A 413 22.40 43.62 -37.15
C PRO A 413 21.63 42.42 -37.70
N VAL A 414 20.54 42.72 -38.40
CA VAL A 414 19.80 41.74 -39.20
C VAL A 414 20.67 41.29 -40.37
N VAL A 415 20.92 39.98 -40.47
CA VAL A 415 21.32 39.33 -41.73
C VAL A 415 20.11 38.60 -42.26
N ALA A 416 19.45 39.20 -43.25
CA ALA A 416 18.57 38.47 -44.15
C ALA A 416 19.41 38.05 -45.36
N ASP A 417 19.38 36.77 -45.71
CA ASP A 417 19.99 36.30 -46.96
C ASP A 417 19.06 35.31 -47.67
N THR A 418 18.88 35.50 -48.96
CA THR A 418 17.89 34.78 -49.79
C THR A 418 18.54 34.17 -51.01
N THR A 419 18.84 32.87 -50.95
CA THR A 419 19.03 31.97 -52.10
C THR A 419 18.65 30.56 -51.62
N ALA A 420 17.80 29.74 -52.25
CA ALA A 420 17.42 29.48 -53.65
C ALA A 420 18.07 28.21 -54.25
N ALA A 421 17.22 27.18 -54.36
CA ALA A 421 17.20 26.13 -55.40
C ALA A 421 18.14 24.90 -55.34
N LEU A 422 17.64 23.86 -56.03
CA LEU A 422 18.31 22.68 -56.61
C LEU A 422 18.55 21.40 -55.76
N ASN A 423 17.68 20.42 -56.02
CA ASN A 423 17.98 19.00 -56.30
C ASN A 423 18.56 18.10 -55.18
N LYS A 424 17.71 17.23 -54.63
CA LYS A 424 17.47 15.90 -55.25
C LYS A 424 16.12 15.32 -54.86
#